data_AF-A0A4S2RGV5-F1
#
_entry.id   AF-A0A4S2RGV5-F1
#
_cell.length_a   1.000
_cell.length_b   1.000
_cell.length_c   1.000
_cell.angle_alpha   90.00
_cell.angle_beta   90.00
_cell.angle_gamma   90.00
#
_symmetry.space_group_name_H-M   'P 1'
#
loop_
_entity.id
_entity.type
_entity.pdbx_description
1 polymer ?
#
loop_
_entity_poly.entity_id
_entity_poly.type
_entity_poly.pdbx_seq_one_letter_code
_entity_poly.pdbx_strand_id
1 'polypeptide(L)' 'MGRRAEIVRALALRARAAKLKSDGAALGDEGLKARGRRREAAGRAARTDAGATRRTAGH' A
#
# COMPACT_ATOMS: atom_id res chain seq x y z
N MET A 1 24.51 -31.94 17.78
CA MET A 1 23.28 -31.16 17.55
C MET A 1 22.17 -32.14 17.21
N GLY A 2 21.11 -32.24 18.02
CA GLY A 2 20.08 -33.28 17.87
C GLY A 2 18.96 -32.88 16.91
N ARG A 3 18.37 -33.87 16.21
CA ARG A 3 17.28 -33.72 15.22
C ARG A 3 16.11 -32.84 15.69
N ARG A 4 15.79 -32.84 16.98
CA ARG A 4 14.76 -31.96 17.57
C ARG A 4 15.11 -30.47 17.46
N ALA A 5 16.36 -30.10 17.68
CA ALA A 5 16.81 -28.71 17.57
C ALA A 5 16.73 -28.21 16.12
N GLU A 6 17.01 -29.09 15.15
CA GLU A 6 16.90 -28.76 13.72
C GLU A 6 15.45 -28.54 13.29
N ILE A 7 14.53 -29.38 13.77
CA ILE A 7 13.08 -29.22 13.51
C ILE A 7 12.57 -27.89 14.09
N VAL A 8 12.94 -27.56 15.33
CA VAL A 8 12.54 -26.29 15.96
C VAL A 8 13.11 -25.09 15.20
N ARG A 9 14.37 -25.18 14.78
CA ARG A 9 15.02 -24.13 13.97
C ARG A 9 14.32 -23.94 12.62
N ALA A 10 13.99 -25.03 11.93
CA ALA A 10 13.26 -24.99 10.66
C ALA A 10 11.85 -24.39 10.83
N LEU A 11 11.14 -24.76 11.91
CA LEU A 11 9.82 -24.20 12.24
C LEU A 11 9.88 -22.69 12.51
N ALA A 12 10.88 -22.26 13.29
CA ALA A 12 11.08 -20.84 13.61
C ALA A 12 11.43 -20.00 12.36
N LEU A 13 12.25 -20.53 11.46
CA LEU A 13 12.57 -19.87 10.19
C LEU A 13 11.33 -19.75 9.29
N ARG A 14 10.50 -20.81 9.23
CA ARG A 14 9.25 -20.79 8.45
C ARG A 14 8.24 -19.79 8.99
N ALA A 15 8.08 -19.70 10.31
CA ALA A 15 7.22 -18.71 10.95
C ALA A 15 7.70 -17.26 10.68
N ARG A 16 9.01 -17.02 10.77
CA ARG A 16 9.60 -15.72 10.42
C ARG A 16 9.37 -15.35 8.96
N ALA A 17 9.58 -16.29 8.03
CA ALA A 17 9.34 -16.07 6.61
C ALA A 17 7.85 -15.76 6.30
N ALA A 18 6.93 -16.47 6.95
CA ALA A 18 5.50 -16.21 6.81
C ALA A 18 5.11 -14.81 7.33
N LYS A 19 5.66 -14.40 8.49
CA LYS A 19 5.45 -13.07 9.04
C LYS A 19 5.97 -11.98 8.10
N LEU A 20 7.20 -12.11 7.59
CA LEU A 20 7.78 -11.15 6.63
C LEU A 20 6.97 -11.03 5.34
N LYS A 21 6.42 -12.14 4.84
CA LYS A 21 5.53 -12.14 3.66
C LYS A 21 4.23 -11.40 3.95
N SER A 22 3.64 -11.60 5.13
CA SER A 22 2.42 -10.92 5.56
C SER A 22 2.65 -9.41 5.77
N ASP A 23 3.73 -9.04 6.45
CA ASP A 23 4.09 -7.64 6.70
C ASP A 23 4.38 -6.93 5.37
N GLY A 24 5.09 -7.57 4.44
CA GLY A 24 5.31 -7.06 3.09
C GLY A 24 4.02 -6.86 2.29
N ALA A 25 3.05 -7.77 2.42
CA ALA A 25 1.74 -7.64 1.78
C ALA A 25 0.93 -6.47 2.37
N ALA A 26 0.94 -6.30 3.69
CA ALA A 26 0.27 -5.19 4.36
C ALA A 26 0.83 -3.82 3.93
N LEU A 27 2.16 -3.71 3.81
CA LEU A 27 2.81 -2.50 3.29
C LEU A 27 2.45 -2.21 1.83
N GLY A 28 2.30 -3.25 1.00
CA GLY A 28 1.85 -3.12 -0.39
C GLY A 28 0.43 -2.55 -0.49
N ASP A 29 -0.49 -3.06 0.33
CA ASP A 29 -1.88 -2.60 0.38
C ASP A 29 -2.03 -1.16 0.86
N GLU A 30 -1.25 -0.74 1.86
CA GLU A 30 -1.22 0.65 2.31
C GLU A 30 -0.68 1.59 1.24
N GLY A 31 0.37 1.19 0.53
CA GLY A 31 0.92 1.94 -0.61
C GLY A 31 -0.10 2.12 -1.74
N LEU A 32 -0.84 1.06 -2.06
CA LEU A 32 -1.91 1.12 -3.07
C LEU A 32 -3.06 2.05 -2.65
N LYS A 33 -3.50 1.96 -1.38
CA LYS A 33 -4.52 2.88 -0.84
C LYS A 33 -4.05 4.33 -0.85
N ALA A 34 -2.79 4.60 -0.47
CA ALA A 34 -2.21 5.94 -0.49
C ALA A 34 -2.12 6.50 -1.92
N ARG A 35 -1.74 5.67 -2.90
CA ARG A 35 -1.68 6.05 -4.32
C ARG A 35 -3.08 6.32 -4.89
N GLY A 36 -4.08 5.51 -4.52
CA GLY A 36 -5.49 5.74 -4.87
C GLY A 36 -5.98 7.11 -4.39
N ARG A 37 -5.77 7.44 -3.11
CA ARG A 37 -6.13 8.76 -2.54
C ARG A 37 -5.46 9.93 -3.26
N ARG A 38 -4.17 9.80 -3.62
CA ARG A 38 -3.46 10.85 -4.39
C ARG A 38 -4.07 11.07 -5.76
N ARG A 39 -4.44 9.98 -6.46
CA ARG A 39 -5.09 10.06 -7.78
C ARG A 39 -6.48 10.69 -7.69
N GLU A 40 -7.25 10.36 -6.65
CA GLU A 40 -8.54 11.00 -6.39
C GLU A 40 -8.41 12.50 -6.08
N ALA A 41 -7.42 12.88 -5.26
CA ALA A 41 -7.16 14.29 -4.95
C ALA A 41 -6.76 15.08 -6.20
N ALA A 42 -5.89 14.53 -7.04
CA ALA A 42 -5.52 15.14 -8.32
C ALA A 42 -6.73 15.26 -9.28
N GLY A 43 -7.58 14.23 -9.32
CA GLY A 43 -8.82 14.26 -10.11
C GLY A 43 -9.84 15.29 -9.60
N ARG A 44 -9.94 15.49 -8.29
CA ARG A 44 -10.78 16.56 -7.71
C ARG A 44 -10.21 17.93 -8.06
N ALA A 45 -8.92 18.16 -7.86
CA ALA A 45 -8.25 19.42 -8.18
C ALA A 45 -8.49 19.84 -9.64
N ALA A 46 -8.26 18.93 -10.59
CA ALA A 46 -8.50 19.19 -12.01
C ALA A 46 -9.96 19.53 -12.34
N ARG A 47 -10.95 18.93 -11.64
CA ARG A 47 -12.37 19.26 -11.81
C ARG A 47 -12.73 20.63 -11.24
N THR A 48 -12.16 21.00 -10.09
CA THR A 48 -12.32 22.34 -9.52
C THR A 48 -11.71 23.41 -10.44
N ASP A 49 -10.53 23.17 -10.99
CA ASP A 49 -9.86 24.10 -11.90
C ASP A 49 -10.63 24.26 -13.23
N ALA A 50 -11.15 23.16 -13.78
CA ALA A 50 -12.01 23.20 -14.95
C ALA A 50 -13.34 23.96 -14.69
N GLY A 51 -13.91 23.83 -13.48
CA GLY A 51 -15.11 24.57 -13.08
C GLY A 51 -14.85 26.05 -12.77
N ALA A 52 -13.64 26.39 -12.30
CA ALA A 52 -13.22 27.77 -12.07
C ALA A 52 -12.99 28.50 -13.40
N THR A 53 -12.25 27.88 -14.33
CA THR A 53 -11.98 28.44 -15.67
C THR A 53 -13.25 28.64 -16.50
N ARG A 54 -14.21 27.71 -16.42
CA ARG A 54 -15.52 27.86 -17.11
C ARG A 54 -16.36 29.01 -16.56
N ARG A 55 -16.24 29.34 -15.27
CA ARG A 55 -16.94 30.48 -14.65
C ARG A 55 -16.29 31.83 -14.99
N THR A 56 -14.97 31.88 -15.12
CA THR A 56 -14.26 33.11 -15.51
C THR A 56 -14.35 33.40 -17.01
N ALA A 57 -14.48 32.38 -17.87
CA ALA A 57 -14.56 32.56 -19.32
C ALA A 57 -15.97 32.96 -19.82
N GLY A 58 -17.00 32.87 -18.98
CA GLY A 58 -18.37 33.27 -19.29
C GLY A 58 -18.73 34.69 -18.82
N HIS A 59 -17.77 35.43 -18.26
CA HIS A 59 -17.90 36.83 -17.84
C HIS A 59 -17.23 37.77 -18.83
#